data_AF-A0A829R5M3-F1
#
_entry.id   AF-A0A829R5M3-F1
#
_cell.length_a   1.000
_cell.length_b   1.000
_cell.length_c   1.000
_cell.angle_alpha   90.00
_cell.angle_beta   90.00
_cell.angle_gamma   90.00
#
_symmetry.space_group_name_H-M   'P 1'
#
loop_
_entity.id
_entity.type
_entity.pdbx_description
1 polymer ?
#
loop_
_entity_poly.entity_id
_entity_poly.type
_entity_poly.pdbx_seq_one_letter_code
_entity_poly.pdbx_strand_id
1 'polypeptide(L)'
;MNLKYNVIYFTKKEIIIIPIDNLTGEIIEEPPAIIDKVKVQSVIFKKKLLGYVLRILTEEDEIRFKVNSKMIGAKWHSLNMERILKEET
;
A
#
# COMPACT_ATOMS: atom_id res chain seq x y z
N MET A 1 -12.92 -7.25 14.45
CA MET A 1 -11.72 -6.58 13.90
C MET A 1 -12.09 -6.10 12.51
N ASN A 2 -12.44 -4.81 12.36
CA ASN A 2 -12.81 -4.25 11.07
C ASN A 2 -11.52 -4.11 10.26
N LEU A 3 -11.27 -5.03 9.34
CA LEU A 3 -10.12 -4.95 8.44
C LEU A 3 -10.40 -3.79 7.49
N LYS A 4 -9.84 -2.61 7.74
CA LYS A 4 -9.92 -1.51 6.78
C LYS A 4 -9.13 -1.92 5.54
N TYR A 5 -9.82 -2.16 4.43
CA TYR A 5 -9.19 -2.36 3.14
C TYR A 5 -8.72 -1.00 2.63
N ASN A 6 -7.57 -0.96 1.99
CA ASN A 6 -7.00 0.28 1.50
C ASN A 6 -6.48 0.11 0.09
N VAL A 7 -6.63 1.16 -0.71
CA VAL A 7 -5.84 1.37 -1.92
C VAL A 7 -4.64 2.23 -1.54
N ILE A 8 -3.45 1.80 -1.96
CA ILE A 8 -2.21 2.52 -1.68
C ILE A 8 -1.67 3.03 -3.01
N TYR A 9 -1.47 4.34 -3.10
CA TYR A 9 -0.98 5.01 -4.29
C TYR A 9 0.35 5.71 -4.02
N PHE A 10 1.35 5.41 -4.84
CA PHE A 10 2.70 5.95 -4.74
C PHE A 10 2.88 7.06 -5.78
N THR A 11 2.95 8.31 -5.32
CA THR A 11 3.29 9.46 -6.16
C THR A 11 4.80 9.69 -6.17
N LYS A 12 5.26 10.77 -6.81
CA LYS A 12 6.67 11.18 -6.73
C LYS A 12 7.05 11.74 -5.36
N LYS A 13 6.09 12.29 -4.61
CA LYS A 13 6.34 13.01 -3.35
C LYS A 13 5.72 12.33 -2.14
N GLU A 14 4.67 11.56 -2.33
CA GLU A 14 3.82 11.09 -1.25
C GLU A 14 3.40 9.64 -1.47
N ILE A 15 3.08 8.96 -0.37
CA ILE A 15 2.32 7.72 -0.36
C ILE A 15 0.93 8.06 0.19
N ILE A 16 -0.11 7.78 -0.58
CA ILE A 16 -1.50 8.07 -0.24
C ILE A 16 -2.20 6.74 0.05
N ILE A 17 -2.82 6.64 1.23
CA ILE A 17 -3.54 5.46 1.70
C ILE A 17 -5.02 5.82 1.78
N ILE A 18 -5.81 5.25 0.88
CA ILE A 18 -7.23 5.54 0.71
C ILE A 18 -8.04 4.37 1.28
N PRO A 19 -8.85 4.58 2.33
CA PRO A 19 -9.72 3.54 2.87
C PRO A 19 -10.85 3.23 1.89
N ILE A 20 -11.12 1.95 1.68
CA ILE A 20 -12.19 1.46 0.81
C ILE A 20 -13.08 0.45 1.54
N ASP A 21 -14.34 0.41 1.15
CA ASP A 21 -15.25 -0.64 1.56
C ASP A 21 -14.80 -1.97 0.94
N ASN A 22 -14.79 -3.03 1.74
CA ASN A 22 -14.24 -4.32 1.31
C ASN A 22 -15.22 -5.15 0.46
N LEU A 23 -16.51 -4.82 0.47
CA LEU A 23 -17.56 -5.48 -0.30
C LEU A 23 -17.78 -4.76 -1.63
N THR A 24 -17.91 -3.43 -1.61
CA THR A 24 -18.22 -2.62 -2.80
C THR A 24 -16.95 -2.14 -3.51
N GLY A 25 -15.84 -1.99 -2.78
CA GLY A 25 -14.61 -1.37 -3.29
C GLY A 25 -14.70 0.14 -3.41
N GLU A 26 -15.79 0.76 -2.96
CA GLU A 26 -15.96 2.21 -2.99
C GLU A 26 -15.08 2.89 -1.94
N ILE A 27 -14.69 4.13 -2.22
CA ILE A 27 -13.93 4.95 -1.28
C ILE A 27 -14.82 5.27 -0.09
N ILE A 28 -14.32 5.02 1.12
CA ILE A 28 -15.01 5.42 2.34
C ILE A 28 -14.82 6.93 2.53
N GLU A 29 -15.85 7.64 3.00
CA GLU A 29 -15.79 9.09 3.34
C GLU A 29 -14.95 9.37 4.61
N GLU A 30 -13.79 8.73 4.71
CA GLU A 30 -12.73 9.03 5.67
C GLU A 30 -11.57 9.70 4.92
N PRO A 31 -10.92 10.73 5.50
CA PRO A 31 -9.79 11.38 4.86
C PRO A 31 -8.65 10.38 4.62
N PRO A 32 -7.99 10.42 3.44
CA PRO A 32 -6.86 9.55 3.18
C PRO A 32 -5.68 9.89 4.08
N ALA A 33 -4.92 8.89 4.49
CA ALA A 33 -3.65 9.13 5.16
C ALA A 33 -2.58 9.44 4.10
N ILE A 34 -1.80 10.49 4.35
CA ILE A 34 -0.75 10.96 3.44
C ILE A 34 0.59 10.89 4.17
N ILE A 35 1.56 10.23 3.54
CA ILE A 35 2.94 10.11 4.05
C ILE A 35 3.85 10.81 3.07
N ASP A 36 4.56 11.84 3.52
CA ASP A 36 5.62 12.47 2.72
C ASP A 36 6.77 11.47 2.55
N LYS A 37 7.20 11.23 1.30
CA LYS A 37 8.31 10.33 0.99
C LYS A 37 9.64 10.80 1.58
N VAL A 38 9.80 12.09 1.88
CA VAL A 38 10.98 12.59 2.60
C VAL A 38 11.12 11.92 3.97
N LYS A 39 10.01 11.49 4.59
CA LYS A 39 9.99 10.79 5.88
C LYS A 39 10.06 9.27 5.75
N VAL A 40 10.06 8.73 4.52
CA VAL A 40 10.07 7.29 4.26
C VAL A 40 11.52 6.82 4.16
N GLN A 41 11.90 5.93 5.08
CA GLN A 41 13.23 5.33 5.11
C GLN A 41 13.33 4.12 4.16
N SER A 42 12.26 3.32 4.07
CA SER A 42 12.22 2.20 3.12
C SER A 42 10.79 1.74 2.83
N VAL A 43 10.62 1.14 1.65
CA VAL A 43 9.42 0.42 1.24
C VAL A 43 9.83 -1.01 0.90
N ILE A 44 9.15 -2.01 1.48
CA ILE A 44 9.46 -3.43 1.24
C ILE A 44 8.18 -4.16 0.87
N PHE A 45 8.14 -4.72 -0.32
CA PHE A 45 7.10 -5.59 -0.85
C PHE A 45 7.61 -7.03 -0.96
N LYS A 46 7.27 -7.87 0.02
CA LYS A 46 7.82 -9.23 0.12
C LYS A 46 6.76 -10.31 0.04
N LYS A 47 7.05 -11.34 -0.76
CA LYS A 47 6.31 -12.62 -0.72
C LYS A 47 6.58 -13.36 0.59
N LYS A 48 5.52 -13.80 1.24
CA LYS A 48 5.50 -14.65 2.45
C LYS A 48 4.73 -15.95 2.14
N LEU A 49 4.71 -16.89 3.08
CA LEU A 49 4.06 -18.20 2.91
C LEU A 49 2.57 -18.10 2.52
N LEU A 50 1.85 -17.15 3.11
CA LEU A 50 0.39 -17.01 2.96
C LEU A 50 -0.04 -15.82 2.09
N GLY A 51 0.88 -15.18 1.37
CA GLY A 51 0.57 -14.00 0.55
C GLY A 51 1.72 -13.01 0.49
N TYR A 52 1.42 -11.75 0.22
CA TYR A 52 2.41 -10.70 0.13
C TYR A 52 2.19 -9.67 1.24
N VAL A 53 3.27 -9.03 1.66
CA VAL A 53 3.24 -7.98 2.68
C VAL A 53 3.95 -6.77 2.12
N LEU A 54 3.32 -5.61 2.26
CA LEU A 54 3.93 -4.31 2.04
C LEU A 54 4.27 -3.70 3.41
N ARG A 55 5.51 -3.25 3.60
CA ARG A 55 5.98 -2.53 4.77
C ARG A 55 6.46 -1.16 4.32
N ILE A 56 6.04 -0.12 5.02
CA ILE A 56 6.52 1.26 4.84
C ILE A 56 7.14 1.65 6.16
N LEU A 57 8.45 1.85 6.16
CA LEU A 57 9.18 2.33 7.34
C LEU A 57 9.36 3.83 7.21
N THR A 58 8.96 4.55 8.24
CA THR A 58 9.20 5.99 8.40
C THR A 58 10.16 6.22 9.55
N GLU A 59 10.59 7.47 9.76
CA GLU A 59 11.41 7.83 10.92
C GLU A 59 10.75 7.53 12.27
N GLU A 60 9.41 7.56 12.32
CA GLU A 60 8.64 7.45 13.57
C GLU A 60 8.00 6.07 13.77
N ASP A 61 7.58 5.40 12.69
CA ASP A 61 6.79 4.18 12.76
C ASP A 61 6.95 3.25 11.53
N GLU A 62 6.56 1.97 11.69
CA GLU A 62 6.41 0.98 10.61
C GLU A 62 4.93 0.68 10.34
N ILE A 63 4.48 0.97 9.13
CA ILE A 63 3.14 0.61 8.67
C ILE A 63 3.21 -0.69 7.86
N ARG A 64 2.36 -1.66 8.20
CA ARG A 64 2.34 -2.98 7.56
C ARG A 64 0.97 -3.31 6.97
N PHE A 65 0.95 -3.68 5.69
CA PHE A 65 -0.23 -4.14 4.97
C PHE A 65 -0.10 -5.58 4.51
N LYS A 66 -1.16 -6.37 4.71
CA LYS A 66 -1.34 -7.64 3.99
C LYS A 66 -1.91 -7.31 2.62
N VAL A 67 -1.28 -7.83 1.58
CA VAL A 67 -1.67 -7.57 0.19
C VAL A 67 -2.65 -8.67 -0.23
N ASN A 68 -3.78 -8.27 -0.81
CA ASN A 68 -4.76 -9.21 -1.32
C ASN A 68 -4.19 -9.94 -2.55
N SER A 69 -3.88 -11.23 -2.38
CA SER A 69 -3.25 -12.05 -3.42
C SER A 69 -4.11 -12.20 -4.68
N LYS A 70 -5.44 -12.06 -4.56
CA LYS A 70 -6.35 -12.08 -5.72
C LYS A 70 -6.20 -10.85 -6.62
N MET A 71 -5.67 -9.74 -6.08
CA MET A 71 -5.47 -8.50 -6.85
C MET A 71 -4.10 -8.43 -7.52
N ILE A 72 -3.18 -9.33 -7.15
CA ILE A 72 -1.86 -9.40 -7.76
C ILE A 72 -2.00 -9.87 -9.21
N GLY A 73 -1.48 -9.07 -10.14
CA GLY A 73 -1.58 -9.34 -11.57
C GLY A 73 -2.76 -8.65 -12.25
N ALA A 74 -3.71 -8.08 -11.49
CA ALA A 74 -4.72 -7.19 -12.06
C ALA A 74 -4.03 -6.04 -12.81
N LYS A 75 -4.55 -5.64 -13.98
CA LYS A 75 -3.86 -4.69 -14.87
C LYS A 75 -3.43 -3.40 -14.14
N TRP A 76 -4.31 -2.86 -13.31
CA TRP A 76 -4.02 -1.67 -12.50
C TRP A 76 -2.94 -1.94 -11.43
N HIS A 77 -2.92 -3.13 -10.84
CA HIS A 77 -1.95 -3.50 -9.81
C HIS A 77 -0.56 -3.75 -10.43
N SER A 78 -0.48 -4.46 -11.56
CA SER A 78 0.79 -4.76 -12.25
C SER A 78 1.55 -3.50 -12.65
N LEU A 79 0.85 -2.48 -13.16
CA LEU A 79 1.45 -1.19 -13.51
C LEU A 79 2.03 -0.45 -12.30
N ASN A 80 1.42 -0.61 -11.12
CA ASN A 80 1.89 0.02 -9.89
C ASN A 80 2.96 -0.83 -9.17
N MET A 81 2.95 -2.15 -9.36
CA MET A 81 3.91 -3.06 -8.75
C MET A 81 5.34 -2.79 -9.23
N GLU A 82 5.53 -2.55 -10.53
CA GLU A 82 6.84 -2.17 -11.06
C GLU A 82 7.39 -0.89 -10.42
N ARG A 83 6.51 0.05 -10.05
CA ARG A 83 6.92 1.29 -9.37
C ARG A 83 7.32 1.01 -7.93
N ILE A 84 6.56 0.18 -7.23
CA ILE A 84 6.88 -0.21 -5.84
C ILE A 84 8.22 -0.94 -5.78
N LEU A 85 8.45 -1.89 -6.69
CA LEU A 85 9.71 -2.65 -6.76
C LEU A 85 10.93 -1.77 -7.07
N LYS A 86 10.75 -0.66 -7.79
CA LYS A 86 11.82 0.34 -8.03
C LYS A 86 12.12 1.21 -6.81
N GLU A 87 11.25 1.24 -5.82
CA GLU A 87 11.43 2.00 -4.58
C GLU A 87 12.02 1.12 -3.46
N GLU A 88 12.26 -0.18 -3.72
CA GLU A 88 12.95 -1.10 -2.80
C GLU A 88 14.48 -0.96 -2.79
N THR A 89 15.04 -0.12 -3.66
CA THR A 89 16.47 0.24 -3.75
C THR A 89 16.79 1.48 -2.94
#